data_AF-A0A0C3BNJ1-F1
#
_entry.id   AF-A0A0C3BNJ1-F1
#
_cell.length_a   1.000
_cell.length_b   1.000
_cell.length_c   1.000
_cell.angle_alpha   90.00
_cell.angle_beta   90.00
_cell.angle_gamma   90.00
#
_symmetry.space_group_name_H-M   'P 1'
#
loop_
_entity.id
_entity.type
_entity.pdbx_description
1 polymer ?
#
loop_
_entity_poly.entity_id
_entity_poly.type
_entity_poly.pdbx_seq_one_letter_code
_entity_poly.pdbx_strand_id
1 'polypeptide(L)'
;MAPISAFDQYLEEDYKVNRIDDSLQTFTSVCSNPLLKNVHLVLFLNKIDILQQKIQAGIKVRKYITSFGNRNNEYHEVSEYFTAHFHQVHRKNNADRRRALYTHLTSVIDTQATQDIISNVRDSIFRGYLQDTSLV
;
A
#
# COMPACT_ATOMS: atom_id res chain seq x y z
N MET A 1 -3.00 5.16 5.41
CA MET A 1 -3.66 4.82 4.12
C MET A 1 -2.92 5.56 3.02
N ALA A 2 -2.69 4.94 1.86
CA ALA A 2 -2.01 5.57 0.73
C ALA A 2 -2.92 5.58 -0.50
N PRO A 3 -3.33 6.76 -1.02
CA PRO A 3 -4.20 6.83 -2.19
C PRO A 3 -3.41 6.58 -3.48
N ILE A 4 -3.50 5.37 -4.04
CA ILE A 4 -2.73 5.01 -5.24
C ILE A 4 -3.25 5.67 -6.53
N SER A 5 -4.46 6.21 -6.50
CA SER A 5 -5.05 6.98 -7.59
C SER A 5 -4.41 8.35 -7.82
N ALA A 6 -3.55 8.81 -6.91
CA ALA A 6 -2.91 10.13 -6.96
C ALA A 6 -1.60 10.15 -7.77
N PHE A 7 -1.35 9.11 -8.58
CA PHE A 7 -0.13 8.98 -9.38
C PHE A 7 0.10 10.12 -10.38
N ASP A 8 -0.94 10.85 -10.75
CA ASP A 8 -0.95 12.01 -11.65
C ASP A 8 -0.99 13.36 -10.92
N GLN A 9 -0.82 13.36 -9.59
CA GLN A 9 -0.93 14.55 -8.74
C GLN A 9 0.37 14.84 -8.00
N TYR A 10 0.59 16.13 -7.73
CA TYR A 10 1.71 16.64 -6.95
C TYR A 10 1.20 17.24 -5.63
N LEU A 11 2.10 17.43 -4.66
CA LEU A 11 1.80 18.11 -3.40
C LEU A 11 1.47 19.59 -3.65
N GLU A 12 0.65 20.17 -2.78
CA GLU A 12 0.29 21.59 -2.86
C GLU A 12 1.41 22.47 -2.28
N GLU A 13 2.10 21.93 -1.29
CA GLU A 13 3.27 22.52 -0.63
C GLU A 13 4.56 22.39 -1.45
N ASP A 14 4.68 21.35 -2.29
CA ASP A 14 5.82 21.15 -3.20
C ASP A 14 5.39 20.48 -4.51
N TYR A 15 5.23 21.31 -5.56
CA TYR A 15 4.82 20.88 -6.90
C TYR A 15 5.82 19.96 -7.62
N LYS A 16 7.01 19.72 -7.06
CA LYS A 16 7.99 18.77 -7.62
C LYS A 16 7.81 17.35 -7.08
N VAL A 17 7.07 17.19 -5.98
CA VAL A 17 6.89 15.90 -5.30
C VAL A 17 5.58 15.28 -5.72
N ASN A 18 5.65 14.09 -6.33
CA ASN A 18 4.47 13.30 -6.66
C ASN A 18 3.83 12.75 -5.37
N ARG A 19 2.50 12.72 -5.30
CA ARG A 19 1.77 12.27 -4.10
C ARG A 19 2.01 10.79 -3.75
N ILE A 20 2.33 9.95 -4.74
CA ILE A 20 2.70 8.54 -4.49
C ILE A 20 4.08 8.43 -3.87
N ASP A 21 5.03 9.23 -4.34
CA ASP A 21 6.39 9.26 -3.78
C ASP A 21 6.35 9.76 -2.34
N ASP A 22 5.57 10.79 -2.03
CA ASP A 22 5.33 11.25 -0.66
C ASP A 22 4.71 10.14 0.22
N SER A 23 3.72 9.41 -0.31
CA SER A 23 3.12 8.27 0.39
C SER A 23 4.15 7.16 0.68
N LEU A 24 5.06 6.89 -0.25
CA LEU A 24 6.15 5.92 -0.07
C LEU A 24 7.18 6.40 0.94
N GLN A 25 7.50 7.70 0.97
CA GLN A 25 8.39 8.29 1.98
C GLN A 25 7.77 8.20 3.37
N THR A 26 6.50 8.57 3.51
CA THR A 26 5.75 8.43 4.76
C THR A 26 5.73 6.98 5.23
N PHE A 27 5.45 6.03 4.32
CA PHE A 27 5.46 4.61 4.66
C PHE A 27 6.87 4.10 5.05
N THR A 28 7.92 4.62 4.41
CA THR A 28 9.31 4.33 4.79
C THR A 28 9.58 4.75 6.23
N SER A 29 9.16 5.95 6.62
CA SER A 29 9.29 6.47 7.99
C SER A 29 8.52 5.62 9.01
N VAL A 30 7.33 5.11 8.65
CA VAL A 30 6.57 4.17 9.49
C VAL A 30 7.30 2.82 9.62
N CYS A 31 7.90 2.33 8.54
CA CYS A 31 8.60 1.05 8.54
C CYS A 31 9.91 1.12 9.35
N SER A 32 10.64 2.23 9.27
CA SER A 32 11.93 2.43 9.96
C SER A 32 11.78 2.90 11.41
N ASN A 33 10.57 3.29 11.85
CA ASN A 33 10.34 3.78 13.20
C ASN A 33 10.68 2.72 14.28
N PRO A 34 11.64 3.00 15.20
CA PRO A 34 12.02 2.07 16.26
C PRO A 34 10.89 1.71 17.23
N LEU A 35 9.90 2.58 17.41
CA LEU A 35 8.73 2.33 18.27
C LEU A 35 7.76 1.32 17.65
N LEU A 36 7.74 1.23 16.31
CA LEU A 36 6.86 0.33 15.56
C LEU A 36 7.59 -0.96 15.12
N LYS A 37 8.76 -1.23 15.70
CA LYS A 37 9.63 -2.34 15.26
C LYS A 37 9.03 -3.74 15.46
N ASN A 38 8.18 -3.90 16.47
CA ASN A 38 7.63 -5.20 16.89
C ASN A 38 6.14 -5.36 16.53
N VAL A 39 5.56 -4.42 15.76
CA VAL A 39 4.14 -4.47 15.42
C VAL A 39 3.95 -4.85 13.95
N HIS A 40 3.01 -5.75 13.69
CA HIS A 40 2.55 -6.02 12.32
C HIS A 40 1.93 -4.76 11.71
N LEU A 41 2.06 -4.63 10.39
CA LEU A 41 1.49 -3.50 9.66
C LEU A 41 0.30 -3.93 8.83
N VAL A 42 -0.67 -3.02 8.75
CA VAL A 42 -1.78 -3.10 7.82
C VAL A 42 -1.71 -1.89 6.90
N LEU A 43 -1.58 -2.14 5.60
CA LEU A 43 -1.47 -1.14 4.56
C LEU A 43 -2.74 -1.13 3.71
N PHE A 44 -3.46 -0.02 3.78
CA PHE A 44 -4.58 0.23 2.88
C PHE A 44 -4.10 1.10 1.71
N LEU A 45 -4.10 0.51 0.53
CA LEU A 45 -3.95 1.21 -0.75
C LEU A 45 -5.36 1.60 -1.21
N ASN A 46 -5.70 2.88 -1.06
CA ASN A 46 -7.07 3.36 -1.15
C ASN A 46 -7.35 4.03 -2.51
N LYS A 47 -8.63 4.31 -2.77
CA LYS A 47 -9.17 4.98 -3.97
C LYS A 47 -8.96 4.16 -5.25
N ILE A 48 -9.05 2.83 -5.16
CA ILE A 48 -8.88 1.95 -6.34
C ILE A 48 -9.97 2.16 -7.40
N ASP A 49 -11.15 2.64 -6.99
CA ASP A 49 -12.24 3.07 -7.88
C ASP A 49 -11.82 4.24 -8.76
N ILE A 50 -11.21 5.27 -8.17
CA ILE A 50 -10.68 6.43 -8.90
C ILE A 50 -9.50 6.01 -9.78
N LEU A 51 -8.64 5.11 -9.28
CA LEU A 51 -7.57 4.54 -10.10
C LEU A 51 -8.14 3.90 -11.36
N GLN A 52 -9.12 3.02 -11.23
CA GLN A 52 -9.75 2.33 -12.34
C GLN A 52 -10.37 3.32 -13.35
N GLN A 53 -11.11 4.33 -12.87
CA GLN A 53 -11.68 5.37 -13.73
C GLN A 53 -10.62 6.13 -14.51
N LYS A 54 -9.50 6.51 -13.88
CA LYS A 54 -8.40 7.22 -14.55
C LYS A 54 -7.73 6.38 -15.63
N ILE A 55 -7.52 5.09 -15.36
CA ILE A 55 -6.95 4.17 -16.34
C ILE A 55 -7.89 3.97 -17.52
N GLN A 56 -9.20 3.80 -17.28
CA GLN A 56 -10.22 3.70 -18.32
C GLN A 56 -10.36 4.98 -19.16
N ALA A 57 -10.17 6.15 -18.55
CA ALA A 57 -10.11 7.43 -19.25
C ALA A 57 -8.84 7.61 -20.10
N GLY A 58 -7.93 6.64 -20.10
CA GLY A 58 -6.71 6.64 -20.92
C GLY A 58 -5.54 7.43 -20.32
N ILE A 59 -5.61 7.82 -19.04
CA ILE A 59 -4.49 8.47 -18.36
C ILE A 59 -3.34 7.47 -18.24
N LYS A 60 -2.18 7.84 -18.79
CA LYS A 60 -1.01 6.96 -18.87
C LYS A 60 -0.13 7.12 -17.62
N VAL A 61 -0.02 6.08 -16.80
CA VAL A 61 0.80 6.07 -15.58
C VAL A 61 2.26 6.41 -15.88
N ARG A 62 2.81 5.85 -16.98
CA ARG A 62 4.19 6.12 -17.42
C ARG A 62 4.53 7.61 -17.68
N LYS A 63 3.50 8.47 -17.86
CA LYS A 63 3.70 9.91 -18.04
C LYS A 63 4.14 10.59 -16.74
N TYR A 64 3.69 10.05 -15.61
CA TYR A 64 3.92 10.63 -14.28
C TYR A 64 4.92 9.81 -13.47
N ILE A 65 4.90 8.49 -13.63
CA ILE A 65 5.77 7.54 -12.94
C ILE A 65 6.69 6.88 -13.97
N THR A 66 7.88 7.43 -14.16
CA THR A 66 8.84 6.95 -15.19
C THR A 66 9.31 5.52 -14.93
N SER A 67 9.42 5.11 -13.67
CA SER A 67 9.76 3.75 -13.23
C SER A 67 8.71 2.69 -13.62
N PHE A 68 7.50 3.11 -14.02
CA PHE A 68 6.49 2.22 -14.58
C PHE A 68 6.91 1.63 -15.93
N GLY A 69 7.79 2.32 -16.67
CA GLY A 69 8.39 1.82 -17.92
C GLY A 69 7.35 1.52 -19.00
N ASN A 70 7.48 0.34 -19.63
CA ASN A 70 6.66 -0.10 -20.75
C ASN A 70 5.54 -1.09 -20.35
N ARG A 71 5.20 -1.15 -19.05
CA ARG A 71 4.11 -1.99 -18.56
C ARG A 71 2.77 -1.59 -19.17
N ASN A 72 1.85 -2.55 -19.22
CA ASN A 72 0.50 -2.30 -19.71
C ASN A 72 -0.22 -1.31 -18.81
N ASN A 73 -0.91 -0.33 -19.40
CA ASN A 73 -1.66 0.67 -18.65
C ASN A 73 -3.06 0.13 -18.31
N GLU A 74 -3.08 -1.02 -17.63
CA GLU A 74 -4.30 -1.71 -17.19
C GLU A 74 -4.40 -1.67 -15.67
N TYR A 75 -5.62 -1.65 -15.14
CA TYR A 75 -5.86 -1.51 -13.70
C TYR A 75 -5.07 -2.52 -12.86
N HIS A 76 -5.10 -3.81 -13.26
CA HIS A 76 -4.42 -4.87 -12.54
C HIS A 76 -2.91 -4.64 -12.48
N GLU A 77 -2.25 -4.48 -13.63
CA GLU A 77 -0.81 -4.21 -13.74
C GLU A 77 -0.38 -2.97 -12.93
N VAL A 78 -1.17 -1.90 -13.00
CA VAL A 78 -0.90 -0.66 -12.28
C VAL A 78 -1.04 -0.85 -10.76
N SER A 79 -2.09 -1.55 -10.31
CA SER A 79 -2.32 -1.83 -8.90
C SER A 79 -1.24 -2.72 -8.30
N GLU A 80 -0.80 -3.75 -9.04
CA GLU A 80 0.29 -4.63 -8.64
C GLU A 80 1.62 -3.89 -8.58
N TYR A 81 1.89 -3.02 -9.56
CA TYR A 81 3.08 -2.19 -9.58
C TYR A 81 3.22 -1.34 -8.32
N PHE A 82 2.15 -0.62 -7.93
CA PHE A 82 2.19 0.20 -6.72
C PHE A 82 2.30 -0.67 -5.47
N THR A 83 1.54 -1.77 -5.40
CA THR A 83 1.63 -2.73 -4.29
C THR A 83 3.06 -3.24 -4.11
N ALA A 84 3.73 -3.63 -5.19
CA ALA A 84 5.10 -4.12 -5.17
C ALA A 84 6.10 -3.08 -4.61
N HIS A 85 5.90 -1.79 -4.90
CA HIS A 85 6.76 -0.71 -4.38
C HIS A 85 6.63 -0.58 -2.86
N PHE A 86 5.42 -0.57 -2.32
CA PHE A 86 5.22 -0.55 -0.87
C PHE A 86 5.78 -1.82 -0.21
N HIS A 87 5.58 -2.99 -0.80
CA HIS A 87 6.18 -4.24 -0.30
C HIS A 87 7.72 -4.21 -0.33
N GLN A 88 8.32 -3.59 -1.35
CA GLN A 88 9.77 -3.42 -1.43
C GLN A 88 10.30 -2.52 -0.31
N VAL A 89 9.62 -1.40 -0.03
CA VAL A 89 9.95 -0.51 1.10
C VAL A 89 9.88 -1.27 2.41
N HIS A 90 8.81 -2.05 2.62
CA HIS A 90 8.68 -2.86 3.83
C HIS A 90 9.81 -3.87 3.96
N ARG A 91 10.09 -4.68 2.92
CA ARG A 91 11.18 -5.67 2.94
C ARG A 91 12.53 -5.04 3.25
N LYS A 92 12.86 -3.91 2.61
CA LYS A 92 14.13 -3.21 2.82
C LYS A 92 14.32 -2.74 4.26
N ASN A 93 13.24 -2.32 4.93
CA ASN A 93 13.28 -1.84 6.32
C ASN A 93 13.01 -2.95 7.35
N ASN A 94 12.88 -4.20 6.91
CA ASN A 94 12.43 -5.33 7.73
C ASN A 94 13.26 -6.60 7.49
N ALA A 95 14.43 -6.50 6.87
CA ALA A 95 15.26 -7.64 6.46
C ALA A 95 15.61 -8.59 7.63
N ASP A 96 15.79 -8.06 8.83
CA ASP A 96 16.18 -8.85 10.02
C ASP A 96 15.00 -9.30 10.89
N ARG A 97 13.76 -9.10 10.45
CA ARG A 97 12.58 -9.20 11.33
C ARG A 97 11.42 -9.96 10.67
N ARG A 98 10.71 -10.77 11.46
CA ARG A 98 9.46 -11.47 11.06
C ARG A 98 8.21 -10.60 11.19
N ARG A 99 8.31 -9.29 10.93
CA ARG A 99 7.13 -8.41 10.92
C ARG A 99 6.31 -8.66 9.65
N ALA A 100 5.07 -9.11 9.82
CA ALA A 100 4.12 -9.21 8.71
C ALA A 100 3.62 -7.84 8.22
N LEU A 101 3.39 -7.75 6.92
CA LEU A 101 2.67 -6.66 6.24
C LEU A 101 1.43 -7.24 5.57
N TYR A 102 0.26 -6.78 5.98
CA TYR A 102 -1.02 -7.10 5.38
C TYR A 102 -1.44 -5.94 4.48
N THR A 103 -1.54 -6.17 3.18
CA THR A 103 -1.86 -5.11 2.21
C THR A 103 -3.25 -5.35 1.62
N HIS A 104 -4.04 -4.29 1.55
CA HIS A 104 -5.40 -4.34 1.05
C HIS A 104 -5.67 -3.19 0.08
N LEU A 105 -6.23 -3.53 -1.08
CA LEU A 105 -6.80 -2.59 -2.02
C LEU A 105 -8.20 -2.20 -1.52
N THR A 106 -8.44 -0.91 -1.34
CA THR A 106 -9.69 -0.39 -0.77
C THR A 106 -10.29 0.73 -1.62
N SER A 107 -11.61 0.85 -1.57
CA SER A 107 -12.37 1.97 -2.11
C SER A 107 -13.25 2.56 -1.01
N VAL A 108 -13.49 3.87 -1.04
CA VAL A 108 -14.40 4.56 -0.11
C VAL A 108 -15.85 4.07 -0.26
N ILE A 109 -16.19 3.47 -1.41
CA ILE A 109 -17.51 2.92 -1.69
C ILE A 109 -17.71 1.57 -0.98
N ASP A 110 -16.62 0.88 -0.61
CA ASP A 110 -16.64 -0.45 -0.03
C ASP A 110 -16.21 -0.45 1.45
N THR A 111 -17.02 0.25 2.25
CA THR A 111 -16.86 0.30 3.71
C THR A 111 -17.08 -1.06 4.36
N GLN A 112 -17.90 -1.93 3.76
CA GLN A 112 -18.16 -3.28 4.25
C GLN A 112 -16.94 -4.18 4.08
N ALA A 113 -16.31 -4.23 2.90
CA ALA A 113 -15.07 -5.00 2.72
C ALA A 113 -13.94 -4.47 3.60
N THR A 114 -13.88 -3.15 3.83
CA THR A 114 -12.89 -2.57 4.75
C THR A 114 -13.11 -3.05 6.20
N GLN A 115 -14.35 -3.13 6.67
CA GLN A 115 -14.67 -3.69 8.00
C GLN A 115 -14.33 -5.19 8.08
N ASP A 116 -14.67 -5.96 7.04
CA ASP A 116 -14.38 -7.39 6.98
C ASP A 116 -12.87 -7.64 6.95
N ILE A 117 -12.11 -6.83 6.23
CA ILE A 117 -10.64 -6.85 6.21
C ILE A 117 -10.09 -6.61 7.61
N ILE A 118 -10.59 -5.60 8.35
CA ILE A 118 -10.14 -5.32 9.71
C ILE A 118 -10.43 -6.51 10.64
N SER A 119 -11.59 -7.15 10.49
CA SER A 119 -11.94 -8.36 11.24
C SER A 119 -11.00 -9.53 10.89
N ASN A 120 -10.74 -9.76 9.61
CA ASN A 120 -9.86 -10.84 9.15
C ASN A 120 -8.39 -10.64 9.56
N VAL A 121 -7.92 -9.40 9.61
CA VAL A 121 -6.58 -9.07 10.11
C VAL A 121 -6.52 -9.31 11.62
N ARG A 122 -7.54 -8.91 12.39
CA ARG A 122 -7.62 -9.23 13.82
C ARG A 122 -7.50 -10.74 14.02
N ASP A 123 -8.25 -11.54 13.27
CA ASP A 123 -8.22 -13.00 13.39
C ASP A 123 -6.88 -13.61 12.96
N SER A 124 -6.26 -13.09 11.90
CA SER A 124 -4.93 -13.57 11.44
C SER A 124 -3.83 -13.25 12.44
N ILE A 125 -3.86 -12.06 13.04
CA ILE A 125 -2.95 -11.66 14.10
C ILE A 125 -3.19 -12.52 15.35
N PHE A 126 -4.44 -12.76 15.71
CA PHE A 126 -4.80 -13.59 16.88
C PHE A 126 -4.34 -15.05 16.70
N ARG A 127 -4.50 -15.62 15.50
CA ARG A 127 -3.94 -16.95 15.17
C ARG A 127 -2.41 -16.98 15.25
N GLY A 128 -1.75 -15.91 14.80
CA GLY A 128 -0.29 -15.77 14.94
C GLY A 128 0.16 -15.76 16.40
N TYR A 129 -0.52 -15.00 17.27
CA TYR A 129 -0.23 -14.99 18.70
C TYR A 129 -0.50 -16.34 19.37
N LEU A 130 -1.55 -17.06 18.97
CA LEU A 130 -1.83 -18.40 19.50
C LEU A 130 -0.74 -19.42 19.11
N GLN A 131 -0.20 -19.34 17.88
CA GLN A 131 0.94 -20.15 17.45
C GLN A 131 2.22 -19.86 18.25
N ASP A 132 2.44 -18.59 18.63
CA ASP A 132 3.62 -18.19 19.42
C ASP A 132 3.49 -18.50 20.93
N THR A 133 2.28 -18.65 21.48
CA THR A 133 2.06 -18.72 22.94
C THR A 133 1.68 -20.08 23.52
N SER A 134 1.19 -21.06 22.76
CA SER A 134 0.81 -22.37 23.34
C SER A 134 0.65 -23.49 22.32
N LEU A 135 1.33 -24.62 22.61
CA LEU A 135 0.79 -25.99 22.50
C LEU A 135 0.31 -26.44 21.10
N VAL A 136 1.25 -26.58 20.16
CA VAL A 136 1.46 -27.82 19.39
C VAL A 136 2.96 -28.04 19.24
#